data_AF-A0A5J4S803-F1
#
_entry.id   AF-A0A5J4S803-F1
#
_cell.length_a   1.000
_cell.length_b   1.000
_cell.length_c   1.000
_cell.angle_alpha   90.00
_cell.angle_beta   90.00
_cell.angle_gamma   90.00
#
_symmetry.space_group_name_H-M   'P 1'
#
loop_
_entity.id
_entity.type
_entity.pdbx_description
1 polymer ?
#
loop_
_entity_poly.entity_id
_entity_poly.type
_entity_poly.pdbx_seq_one_letter_code
_entity_poly.pdbx_strand_id
1 'polypeptide(L)'
;MNNETSSATTPVAFITPEVLEAVKDLQNPGYTPMLIEYLEEMLDFFIDSVCIDLSNDQKLLFIQILRSTQKSLKPFAVKEGGEK
;
A
#
# COMPACT_ATOMS: atom_id res chain seq x y z
N MET A 1 9.16 -29.70 -40.69
CA MET A 1 9.26 -28.37 -40.04
C MET A 1 8.11 -28.30 -39.06
N ASN A 2 8.39 -28.62 -37.80
CA ASN A 2 7.38 -28.67 -36.74
C ASN A 2 7.33 -27.28 -36.12
N ASN A 3 6.24 -26.55 -36.34
CA ASN A 3 5.97 -25.32 -35.62
C ASN A 3 5.31 -25.68 -34.30
N GLU A 4 6.12 -26.06 -33.32
CA GLU A 4 5.67 -26.07 -31.93
C GLU A 4 5.44 -24.62 -31.51
N THR A 5 4.20 -24.15 -31.67
CA THR A 5 3.73 -22.95 -30.96
C THR A 5 3.65 -23.34 -29.49
N SER A 6 4.77 -23.21 -28.79
CA SER A 6 4.77 -23.19 -27.33
C SER A 6 3.86 -22.05 -26.93
N SER A 7 2.64 -22.40 -26.50
CA SER A 7 1.75 -21.51 -25.77
C SER A 7 2.51 -21.05 -24.54
N ALA A 8 3.21 -19.93 -24.66
CA ALA A 8 3.70 -19.18 -23.52
C ALA A 8 2.45 -18.67 -22.79
N THR A 9 1.90 -19.54 -21.96
CA THR A 9 0.85 -19.19 -20.99
C THR A 9 1.51 -18.18 -20.06
N THR A 10 1.38 -16.91 -20.43
CA THR A 10 1.62 -15.80 -19.52
C THR A 10 0.68 -16.06 -18.35
N PRO A 11 1.16 -16.15 -17.10
CA PRO A 11 0.27 -16.25 -15.96
C PRO A 11 -0.50 -14.93 -15.92
N VAL A 12 -1.68 -14.91 -16.52
CA VAL A 12 -2.62 -13.81 -16.39
C VAL A 12 -3.05 -13.86 -14.94
N ALA A 13 -2.49 -12.97 -14.13
CA ALA A 13 -2.97 -12.78 -12.77
C ALA A 13 -4.48 -12.47 -12.88
N PHE A 14 -5.32 -13.35 -12.36
CA PHE A 14 -6.75 -13.13 -12.30
C PHE A 14 -7.02 -12.01 -11.30
N ILE A 15 -7.21 -10.79 -11.81
CA ILE A 15 -7.67 -9.65 -11.01
C ILE A 15 -9.18 -9.85 -10.84
N THR A 16 -9.62 -10.05 -9.60
CA THR A 16 -11.06 -10.11 -9.32
C THR A 16 -11.65 -8.70 -9.40
N PRO A 17 -12.95 -8.54 -9.66
CA PRO A 17 -13.60 -7.23 -9.65
C PRO A 17 -13.36 -6.44 -8.35
N GLU A 18 -13.29 -7.12 -7.21
CA GLU A 18 -13.02 -6.52 -5.89
C GLU A 18 -11.61 -5.95 -5.81
N VAL A 19 -10.61 -6.66 -6.34
CA VAL A 19 -9.22 -6.16 -6.40
C VAL A 19 -9.15 -4.94 -7.31
N LEU A 20 -9.85 -4.95 -8.43
CA LEU A 20 -9.89 -3.81 -9.35
C LEU A 20 -10.52 -2.58 -8.69
N GLU A 21 -11.63 -2.75 -7.97
CA GLU A 21 -12.30 -1.65 -7.28
C GLU A 21 -11.43 -1.08 -6.16
N ALA A 22 -10.81 -1.94 -5.35
CA ALA A 22 -9.87 -1.50 -4.32
C ALA A 22 -8.69 -0.71 -4.89
N VAL A 23 -8.16 -1.11 -6.05
CA VAL A 23 -7.08 -0.35 -6.73
C VAL A 23 -7.58 1.01 -7.19
N LYS A 24 -8.79 1.13 -7.73
CA LYS A 24 -9.36 2.43 -8.13
C LYS A 24 -9.57 3.33 -6.91
N ASP A 25 -10.08 2.79 -5.81
CA ASP A 25 -10.27 3.55 -4.58
C ASP A 25 -8.93 4.11 -4.07
N LEU A 26 -7.89 3.27 -4.06
CA LEU A 26 -6.53 3.71 -3.72
C LEU A 26 -6.00 4.80 -4.67
N GLN A 27 -6.34 4.73 -5.95
CA GLN A 27 -5.92 5.70 -6.97
C GLN A 27 -6.81 6.95 -7.05
N ASN A 28 -7.85 7.07 -6.21
CA ASN A 28 -8.64 8.29 -6.13
C ASN A 28 -7.70 9.46 -5.73
N PRO A 29 -7.69 10.57 -6.50
CA PRO A 29 -6.80 11.69 -6.23
C PRO A 29 -6.87 12.15 -4.77
N GLY A 30 -5.71 12.34 -4.15
CA GLY A 30 -5.60 12.77 -2.77
C GLY A 30 -5.84 11.68 -1.71
N TYR A 31 -6.51 10.57 -2.05
CA TYR A 31 -6.83 9.52 -1.06
C TYR A 31 -5.60 8.79 -0.51
N THR A 32 -4.78 8.20 -1.38
CA THR A 32 -3.53 7.55 -0.93
C THR A 32 -2.55 8.51 -0.25
N PRO A 33 -2.31 9.75 -0.76
CA PRO A 33 -1.54 10.75 -0.02
C PRO A 33 -2.06 10.99 1.40
N MET A 34 -3.37 11.22 1.56
CA MET A 34 -4.01 11.39 2.86
C MET A 34 -3.79 10.16 3.77
N LEU A 35 -3.94 8.94 3.24
CA LEU A 35 -3.66 7.72 4.01
C LEU A 35 -2.20 7.64 4.48
N ILE A 36 -1.24 8.02 3.64
CA ILE A 36 0.18 8.02 4.00
C ILE A 36 0.45 9.01 5.14
N GLU A 37 -0.15 10.19 5.09
CA GLU A 37 -0.05 11.22 6.14
C GLU A 37 -0.62 10.71 7.48
N TYR A 38 -1.82 10.13 7.48
CA TYR A 38 -2.39 9.53 8.69
C TYR A 38 -1.50 8.42 9.27
N LEU A 39 -0.83 7.63 8.43
CA LEU A 39 0.09 6.61 8.91
C LEU A 39 1.37 7.21 9.54
N GLU A 40 1.85 8.38 9.08
CA GLU A 40 2.94 9.10 9.77
C GLU A 40 2.48 9.60 11.14
N GLU A 41 1.27 10.17 11.24
CA GLU A 41 0.73 10.64 12.53
C GLU A 41 0.59 9.49 13.55
N MET A 42 0.16 8.31 13.08
CA MET A 42 0.14 7.11 13.93
C MET A 42 1.55 6.69 14.36
N LEU A 43 2.53 6.75 13.46
CA LEU A 43 3.92 6.43 13.78
C LEU A 43 4.48 7.38 14.84
N ASP A 44 4.24 8.68 14.70
CA ASP A 44 4.66 9.69 15.68
C ASP A 44 4.01 9.40 17.04
N PHE A 45 2.71 9.06 17.07
CA PHE A 45 2.04 8.63 18.31
C PHE A 45 2.70 7.40 18.95
N PHE A 46 3.08 6.38 18.18
CA PHE A 46 3.73 5.18 18.73
C PHE A 46 5.15 5.44 19.25
N ILE A 47 5.88 6.38 18.63
CA ILE A 47 7.24 6.76 19.02
C ILE A 47 7.21 7.62 20.28
N ASP A 48 6.34 8.64 20.31
CA ASP A 48 6.33 9.65 21.37
C ASP A 48 5.50 9.25 22.60
N SER A 49 4.52 8.35 22.44
CA SER A 49 3.63 8.00 23.53
C SER A 49 4.26 6.99 24.49
N VAL A 50 4.67 7.52 25.65
CA VAL A 50 5.03 6.75 26.86
C VAL A 50 3.79 6.13 27.52
N CYS A 51 2.58 6.59 27.17
CA CYS A 51 1.31 6.13 27.75
C CYS A 51 0.72 4.88 27.09
N ILE A 52 1.32 4.38 26.01
CA ILE A 52 0.92 3.11 25.40
C ILE A 52 1.64 1.99 26.16
N ASP A 53 0.85 1.16 26.87
CA ASP A 53 1.30 -0.04 27.57
C ASP A 53 1.61 -1.18 26.58
N LEU A 54 2.59 -0.93 25.72
CA LEU A 54 3.15 -1.90 24.80
C LEU A 54 4.62 -2.12 25.15
N SER A 55 5.06 -3.38 25.08
CA SER A 55 6.48 -3.69 25.16
C SER A 55 7.24 -3.03 24.00
N ASN A 56 8.54 -2.83 24.18
CA ASN A 56 9.38 -2.27 23.11
C ASN A 56 9.32 -3.11 21.82
N ASP A 57 9.22 -4.44 21.94
CA ASP A 57 9.11 -5.34 20.79
C ASP A 57 7.78 -5.16 20.04
N GLN A 58 6.68 -4.97 20.78
CA GLN A 58 5.39 -4.68 20.17
C GLN A 58 5.39 -3.31 19.48
N LYS A 59 5.96 -2.28 20.11
CA LYS A 59 6.12 -0.95 19.48
C LYS A 59 6.92 -1.04 18.19
N LEU A 60 8.05 -1.77 18.21
CA LEU A 60 8.88 -1.98 17.03
C LEU A 60 8.11 -2.70 15.91
N LEU A 61 7.32 -3.73 16.24
CA LEU A 61 6.48 -4.44 15.28
C LEU A 61 5.45 -3.51 14.62
N PHE A 62 4.75 -2.69 15.40
CA PHE A 62 3.77 -1.73 14.84
C PHE A 62 4.45 -0.71 13.93
N ILE A 63 5.61 -0.17 14.33
CA ILE A 63 6.37 0.77 13.51
C ILE A 63 6.77 0.11 12.17
N GLN A 64 7.24 -1.14 12.19
CA GLN A 64 7.59 -1.89 10.98
C GLN A 64 6.40 -2.12 10.06
N ILE A 65 5.25 -2.50 10.62
CA ILE A 65 4.00 -2.69 9.87
C ILE A 65 3.58 -1.38 9.21
N LEU A 66 3.48 -0.29 9.98
CA LEU A 66 3.06 1.01 9.46
C LEU A 66 3.99 1.51 8.35
N ARG A 67 5.32 1.42 8.55
CA ARG A 67 6.32 1.79 7.52
C ARG A 67 6.22 0.92 6.27
N SER A 68 5.98 -0.38 6.42
CA SER A 68 5.79 -1.32 5.30
C SER A 68 4.52 -0.99 4.50
N THR A 69 3.42 -0.68 5.21
CA THR A 69 2.15 -0.26 4.61
C THR A 69 2.32 1.04 3.83
N GLN A 70 2.94 2.07 4.42
CA GLN A 70 3.22 3.32 3.72
C GLN A 70 4.03 3.08 2.44
N LYS A 71 5.08 2.25 2.50
CA LYS A 71 5.90 1.92 1.32
C LYS A 71 5.08 1.22 0.24
N SER A 72 4.17 0.33 0.63
CA SER A 72 3.29 -0.41 -0.28
C SER A 72 2.20 0.47 -0.90
N LEU A 73 1.80 1.55 -0.22
CA LEU A 73 0.80 2.50 -0.70
C LEU A 73 1.36 3.52 -1.71
N LYS A 74 2.64 3.91 -1.59
CA LYS A 74 3.28 4.93 -2.47
C LYS A 74 3.00 4.76 -3.98
N PRO A 75 3.03 3.54 -4.58
CA PRO A 75 2.76 3.37 -6.01
C PRO A 75 1.34 3.76 -6.45
N PHE A 76 0.38 3.82 -5.52
CA PHE A 76 -1.01 4.18 -5.81
C PHE A 76 -1.29 5.68 -5.60
N ALA A 77 -0.30 6.46 -5.15
CA ALA A 77 -0.47 7.87 -4.85
C ALA A 77 -0.69 8.71 -6.12
N VAL A 78 -1.93 9.16 -6.31
CA VAL A 78 -2.29 10.14 -7.33
C VAL A 78 -2.44 11.50 -6.65
N LYS A 79 -1.66 12.49 -7.09
CA LYS A 79 -1.74 13.87 -6.56
C LYS A 79 -3.01 14.57 -7.06
N GLU A 80 -3.65 15.36 -6.20
CA GLU A 80 -4.68 16.30 -6.66
C GLU A 80 -4.05 17.30 -7.63
N GLY A 81 -4.73 17.53 -8.76
CA GLY A 81 -4.26 18.48 -9.78
C GLY A 81 -3.15 17.97 -10.70
N GLY A 82 -2.92 16.65 -10.77
CA GLY A 82 -2.04 16.07 -11.78
C GLY A 82 -2.54 16.38 -13.20
N GLU A 83 -1.91 17.37 -13.85
CA GLU A 83 -2.08 17.64 -15.27
C GLU A 83 -1.89 16.34 -16.06
N LYS A 84 -2.82 16.07 -16.98
CA LYS A 84 -2.74 14.98 -17.95
C LYS A 84 -1.72 15.29 -19.03
#